data_AF-A0A5E3XG32-F1
#
_entry.id   AF-A0A5E3XG32-F1
#
_cell.length_a   1.000
_cell.length_b   1.000
_cell.length_c   1.000
_cell.angle_alpha   90.00
_cell.angle_beta   90.00
_cell.angle_gamma   90.00
#
_symmetry.space_group_name_H-M   'P 1'
#
loop_
_entity.id
_entity.type
_entity.pdbx_description
1 polymer ?
#
loop_
_entity_poly.entity_id
_entity_poly.type
_entity_poly.pdbx_seq_one_letter_code
_entity_poly.pdbx_strand_id
1 'polypeptide(L)'
;MRLIPSSTHGLRDTLLLDESDGRPLYTISTSRFGGTTTIERTKGDEIDHGESVATIDFNLVRSDRITLKDVDRKRDLEMKVGSEYLVKPSGASDFTRQRNFCTSSGQAYEWRPDEDDWQLCLPGDGPAVARWSVPRKDWSTGETKPAGLEIADSVQVLEDLDEIVTTFVYVQLRQEKDMKSSATVQNMGPSSGISATGVASVGGGAMDGGWGPT
;
A
#
# COMPACT_ATOMS: atom_id res chain seq x y z
N MET A 1 -11.22 -18.98 -3.41
CA MET A 1 -12.04 -17.83 -2.96
C MET A 1 -11.61 -16.57 -3.72
N ARG A 2 -12.50 -15.60 -3.95
CA ARG A 2 -12.12 -14.30 -4.51
C ARG A 2 -12.80 -13.17 -3.75
N LEU A 3 -12.01 -12.17 -3.34
CA LEU A 3 -12.48 -11.00 -2.60
C LEU A 3 -12.52 -9.78 -3.52
N ILE A 4 -13.65 -9.08 -3.57
CA ILE A 4 -13.85 -7.90 -4.40
C ILE A 4 -14.07 -6.69 -3.49
N PRO A 5 -13.31 -5.59 -3.66
CA PRO A 5 -13.60 -4.34 -2.97
C PRO A 5 -14.94 -3.76 -3.42
N SER A 6 -15.77 -3.31 -2.47
CA SER A 6 -17.03 -2.63 -2.78
C SER A 6 -16.82 -1.25 -3.41
N SER A 7 -15.68 -0.60 -3.14
CA SER A 7 -15.27 0.67 -3.74
C SER A 7 -14.37 0.47 -4.97
N THR A 8 -14.63 1.25 -6.02
CA THR A 8 -13.79 1.31 -7.23
C THR A 8 -12.60 2.29 -7.09
N HIS A 9 -12.55 3.06 -6.00
CA HIS A 9 -11.60 4.17 -5.82
C HIS A 9 -10.37 3.82 -4.98
N GLY A 10 -10.27 2.58 -4.49
CA GLY A 10 -9.14 2.08 -3.70
C GLY A 10 -9.57 1.21 -2.52
N LEU A 11 -8.60 0.79 -1.71
CA LEU A 11 -8.86 -0.06 -0.54
C LEU A 11 -9.20 0.71 0.75
N ARG A 12 -9.21 2.05 0.72
CA ARG A 12 -9.58 2.84 1.90
C ARG A 12 -11.08 2.88 2.06
N ASP A 13 -11.55 2.72 3.29
CA ASP A 13 -12.96 2.84 3.66
C ASP A 13 -13.86 1.96 2.75
N THR A 14 -13.46 0.69 2.60
CA THR A 14 -14.07 -0.26 1.67
C THR A 14 -14.44 -1.56 2.38
N LEU A 15 -15.33 -2.33 1.76
CA LEU A 15 -15.63 -3.71 2.16
C LEU A 15 -14.95 -4.67 1.20
N LEU A 16 -14.37 -5.75 1.70
CA LEU A 16 -13.97 -6.89 0.88
C LEU A 16 -15.11 -7.92 0.90
N LEU A 17 -15.75 -8.07 -0.25
CA LEU A 17 -16.89 -8.96 -0.46
C LEU A 17 -16.42 -10.30 -1.03
N ASP A 18 -16.98 -11.41 -0.59
CA ASP A 18 -16.83 -12.69 -1.29
C ASP A 18 -17.56 -12.61 -2.65
N GLU A 19 -16.87 -12.89 -3.75
CA GLU A 19 -17.48 -12.89 -5.08
C GLU A 19 -18.62 -13.91 -5.21
N SER A 20 -18.56 -15.01 -4.47
CA SER A 20 -19.49 -16.13 -4.65
C SER A 20 -20.92 -15.82 -4.18
N ASP A 21 -21.08 -15.10 -3.07
CA ASP A 21 -22.37 -14.76 -2.48
C ASP A 21 -22.58 -13.25 -2.22
N GLY A 22 -21.56 -12.44 -2.50
CA GLY A 22 -21.58 -10.98 -2.32
C GLY A 22 -21.48 -10.54 -0.86
N ARG A 23 -21.26 -11.46 0.09
CA ARG A 23 -21.23 -11.10 1.51
C ARG A 23 -19.96 -10.36 1.89
N PRO A 24 -20.04 -9.34 2.76
CA PRO A 24 -18.85 -8.71 3.32
C PRO A 24 -18.14 -9.69 4.26
N LEU A 25 -16.85 -9.92 4.00
CA LEU A 25 -16.00 -10.71 4.89
C LEU A 25 -15.08 -9.81 5.73
N TYR A 26 -14.65 -8.69 5.16
CA TYR A 26 -13.82 -7.73 5.86
C TYR A 26 -14.27 -6.29 5.60
N THR A 27 -14.12 -5.47 6.63
CA THR A 27 -14.25 -4.01 6.58
C THR A 27 -12.86 -3.41 6.75
N ILE A 28 -12.47 -2.52 5.84
CA ILE A 28 -11.23 -1.75 5.90
C ILE A 28 -11.58 -0.30 6.16
N SER A 29 -11.16 0.22 7.30
CA SER A 29 -11.44 1.60 7.73
C SER A 29 -10.14 2.35 7.94
N THR A 30 -9.96 3.48 7.26
CA THR A 30 -8.78 4.33 7.42
C THR A 30 -9.14 5.59 8.21
N SER A 31 -8.37 5.92 9.24
CA SER A 31 -8.59 7.15 10.01
C SER A 31 -8.49 8.38 9.10
N ARG A 32 -9.26 9.43 9.38
CA ARG A 32 -9.30 10.66 8.57
C ARG A 32 -7.93 11.36 8.42
N PHE A 33 -7.02 11.12 9.36
CA PHE A 33 -5.65 11.62 9.32
C PHE A 33 -4.68 10.67 8.59
N GLY A 34 -5.17 9.59 7.97
CA GLY A 34 -4.47 8.74 7.00
C GLY A 34 -3.32 7.89 7.55
N GLY A 35 -3.13 7.93 8.88
CA GLY A 35 -2.04 7.26 9.57
C GLY A 35 -2.35 5.82 9.94
N THR A 36 -3.62 5.51 10.25
CA THR A 36 -4.01 4.20 10.80
C THR A 36 -5.11 3.59 9.95
N THR A 37 -4.97 2.32 9.60
CA THR A 37 -6.01 1.52 8.93
C THR A 37 -6.35 0.33 9.81
N THR A 38 -7.63 0.11 10.07
CA THR A 38 -8.14 -1.04 10.81
C THR A 38 -8.79 -2.00 9.84
N ILE A 39 -8.54 -3.29 10.04
CA ILE A 39 -9.16 -4.40 9.32
C ILE A 39 -10.01 -5.16 10.31
N GLU A 40 -11.28 -5.30 10.01
CA GLU A 40 -12.26 -5.98 10.85
C GLU A 40 -12.92 -7.09 10.05
N ARG A 41 -12.99 -8.29 10.62
CA ARG A 41 -13.75 -9.41 10.06
C ARG A 41 -15.23 -9.20 10.38
N THR A 42 -16.09 -9.27 9.38
CA THR A 42 -17.54 -9.13 9.58
C THR A 42 -18.10 -10.37 10.29
N LYS A 43 -18.97 -10.16 11.29
CA LYS A 43 -19.68 -11.25 11.98
C LYS A 43 -21.09 -11.38 11.40
N GLY A 44 -21.27 -12.31 10.46
CA GLY A 44 -22.55 -12.50 9.79
C GLY A 44 -22.92 -11.33 8.88
N ASP A 45 -24.22 -11.03 8.75
CA ASP A 45 -24.71 -9.95 7.87
C ASP A 45 -24.68 -8.56 8.56
N GLU A 46 -24.22 -8.45 9.81
CA GLU A 46 -24.18 -7.19 10.56
C GLU A 46 -22.86 -6.43 10.34
N ILE A 47 -22.95 -5.25 9.73
CA ILE A 47 -21.81 -4.40 9.34
C ILE A 47 -21.19 -3.66 10.56
N ASP A 48 -21.93 -3.48 11.66
CA ASP A 48 -21.56 -2.55 12.74
C ASP A 48 -20.75 -3.17 13.90
N HIS A 49 -20.55 -4.50 13.95
CA HIS A 49 -19.86 -5.19 15.05
C HIS A 49 -18.87 -6.26 14.59
N GLY A 50 -17.98 -5.88 13.67
CA GLY A 50 -16.87 -6.72 13.22
C GLY A 50 -15.83 -7.00 14.33
N GLU A 51 -15.12 -8.10 14.20
CA GLU A 51 -13.97 -8.43 15.04
C GLU A 51 -12.71 -7.82 14.44
N SER A 52 -12.05 -6.92 15.16
CA SER A 52 -10.81 -6.32 14.69
C SER A 52 -9.72 -7.39 14.61
N VAL A 53 -9.23 -7.63 13.40
CA VAL A 53 -8.20 -8.63 13.06
C VAL A 53 -6.82 -7.99 13.06
N ALA A 54 -6.72 -6.78 12.51
CA ALA A 54 -5.45 -6.09 12.44
C ALA A 54 -5.59 -4.56 12.45
N THR A 55 -4.53 -3.90 12.87
CA THR A 55 -4.32 -2.46 12.71
C THR A 55 -2.99 -2.22 12.01
N ILE A 56 -2.98 -1.34 11.02
CA ILE A 56 -1.81 -0.93 10.26
C ILE A 56 -1.56 0.55 10.53
N ASP A 57 -0.40 0.87 11.08
CA ASP A 57 0.05 2.23 11.29
C ASP A 57 1.13 2.60 10.28
N PHE A 58 0.74 3.42 9.32
CA PHE A 58 1.62 3.98 8.31
C PHE A 58 2.36 5.20 8.86
N ASN A 59 3.68 5.08 8.93
CA ASN A 59 4.56 6.10 9.46
C ASN A 59 5.34 6.78 8.32
N LEU A 60 5.55 8.09 8.45
CA LEU A 60 6.32 8.87 7.46
C LEU A 60 7.83 8.88 7.78
N VAL A 61 8.17 8.93 9.07
CA VAL A 61 9.55 9.13 9.56
C VAL A 61 10.13 7.83 10.14
N ARG A 62 9.29 6.84 10.42
CA ARG A 62 9.65 5.57 11.06
C ARG A 62 9.12 4.42 10.23
N SER A 63 9.55 3.20 10.56
CA SER A 63 8.97 1.99 9.99
C SER A 63 7.46 1.91 10.29
N ASP A 64 6.71 1.45 9.30
CA ASP A 64 5.31 1.10 9.46
C ASP A 64 5.16 -0.03 10.50
N ARG A 65 3.99 -0.10 11.14
CA ARG A 65 3.68 -1.12 12.15
C ARG A 65 2.42 -1.86 11.76
N ILE A 66 2.42 -3.16 12.01
CA ILE A 66 1.23 -4.02 11.88
C ILE A 66 1.01 -4.67 13.23
N THR A 67 -0.19 -4.47 13.76
CA THR A 67 -0.66 -5.11 15.00
C THR A 67 -1.69 -6.15 14.61
N LEU A 68 -1.35 -7.42 14.77
CA LEU A 68 -2.29 -8.53 14.63
C LEU A 68 -3.01 -8.72 15.96
N LYS A 69 -4.34 -8.81 15.92
CA LYS A 69 -5.17 -9.05 17.09
C LYS A 69 -5.53 -10.52 17.15
N ASP A 70 -4.97 -11.20 18.14
CA ASP A 70 -5.31 -12.59 18.43
C ASP A 70 -6.38 -12.61 19.53
N VAL A 71 -7.63 -12.79 19.11
CA VAL A 71 -8.79 -12.80 20.02
C VAL A 71 -8.79 -14.04 20.91
N ASP A 72 -8.29 -15.17 20.42
CA ASP A 72 -8.22 -16.41 21.19
C ASP A 72 -7.15 -16.33 22.28
N ARG A 73 -6.00 -15.72 21.97
CA ARG A 73 -4.88 -15.56 22.92
C ARG A 73 -4.95 -14.28 23.75
N LYS A 74 -5.92 -13.40 23.47
CA LYS A 74 -6.07 -12.07 24.09
C LYS A 74 -4.76 -11.28 24.08
N ARG A 75 -4.02 -11.37 22.97
CA ARG A 75 -2.75 -10.68 22.81
C ARG A 75 -2.71 -9.99 21.47
N ASP A 76 -2.36 -8.72 21.51
CA ASP A 76 -2.03 -7.95 20.33
C ASP A 76 -0.54 -8.13 20.06
N LEU A 77 -0.20 -8.61 18.87
CA LEU A 77 1.18 -8.76 18.42
C LEU A 77 1.51 -7.61 17.46
N GLU A 78 2.20 -6.61 18.00
CA GLU A 78 2.76 -5.52 17.20
C GLU A 78 4.09 -5.94 16.57
N MET A 79 4.23 -5.73 15.27
CA MET A 79 5.44 -6.03 14.50
C MET A 79 5.85 -4.85 13.64
N LYS A 80 7.16 -4.59 13.56
CA LYS A 80 7.73 -3.56 12.68
C LYS A 80 7.93 -4.07 11.27
N VAL A 81 7.38 -3.35 10.29
CA VAL A 81 7.57 -3.68 8.89
C VAL A 81 9.03 -3.43 8.47
N GLY A 82 9.60 -4.38 7.72
CA GLY A 82 10.93 -4.31 7.14
C GLY A 82 12.04 -4.88 8.03
N SER A 83 11.84 -4.99 9.35
CA SER A 83 12.81 -5.59 10.27
C SER A 83 12.31 -6.83 11.00
N GLU A 84 11.02 -6.91 11.30
CA GLU A 84 10.41 -8.02 12.06
C GLU A 84 9.37 -8.76 11.21
N TYR A 85 8.60 -8.02 10.42
CA TYR A 85 7.52 -8.55 9.58
C TYR A 85 7.58 -7.91 8.19
N LEU A 86 7.10 -8.60 7.14
CA LEU A 86 7.22 -8.15 5.75
C LEU A 86 8.65 -7.64 5.46
N VAL A 87 9.63 -8.52 5.63
CA VAL A 87 11.06 -8.22 5.48
C VAL A 87 11.51 -8.37 4.04
N LYS A 88 12.58 -7.69 3.63
CA LYS A 88 13.19 -7.95 2.31
C LYS A 88 13.87 -9.33 2.33
N PRO A 89 13.84 -10.09 1.21
CA PRO A 89 14.66 -11.29 1.08
C PRO A 89 16.14 -10.96 1.31
N SER A 90 16.86 -11.86 1.97
CA SER A 90 18.30 -11.70 2.21
C SER A 90 19.06 -11.62 0.89
N GLY A 91 19.92 -10.60 0.75
CA GLY A 91 20.69 -10.37 -0.47
C GLY A 91 19.91 -9.70 -1.61
N ALA A 92 18.62 -9.38 -1.41
CA ALA A 92 17.87 -8.64 -2.41
C ALA A 92 18.31 -7.16 -2.47
N SER A 93 18.18 -6.56 -3.66
CA SER A 93 18.50 -5.15 -3.90
C SER A 93 17.66 -4.22 -3.03
N ASP A 94 18.21 -3.04 -2.67
CA ASP A 94 17.47 -2.02 -1.95
C ASP A 94 16.20 -1.55 -2.66
N PHE A 95 16.17 -1.66 -3.99
CA PHE A 95 15.03 -1.29 -4.83
C PHE A 95 13.96 -2.39 -4.94
N THR A 96 14.21 -3.58 -4.35
CA THR A 96 13.22 -4.66 -4.42
C THR A 96 11.92 -4.27 -3.72
N ARG A 97 10.81 -4.56 -4.40
CA ARG A 97 9.47 -4.50 -3.81
C ARG A 97 9.08 -5.82 -3.14
N GLN A 98 9.82 -6.90 -3.36
CA GLN A 98 9.57 -8.21 -2.78
C GLN A 98 9.61 -8.18 -1.26
N ARG A 99 8.67 -8.84 -0.59
CA ARG A 99 8.57 -8.90 0.88
C ARG A 99 8.19 -10.30 1.34
N ASN A 100 8.86 -10.77 2.39
CA ASN A 100 8.67 -12.09 2.97
C ASN A 100 8.07 -11.92 4.37
N PHE A 101 7.15 -12.80 4.74
CA PHE A 101 6.63 -12.86 6.10
C PHE A 101 6.34 -14.30 6.50
N CYS A 102 6.21 -14.53 7.81
CA CYS A 102 5.77 -15.80 8.37
C CYS A 102 4.52 -15.54 9.18
N THR A 103 3.49 -16.36 8.99
CA THR A 103 2.26 -16.24 9.75
C THR A 103 2.41 -16.79 11.16
N SER A 104 1.41 -16.54 12.00
CA SER A 104 1.32 -17.11 13.34
C SER A 104 1.25 -18.65 13.37
N SER A 105 0.81 -19.28 12.27
CA SER A 105 0.85 -20.74 12.08
C SER A 105 2.26 -21.26 11.76
N GLY A 106 3.20 -20.36 11.46
CA GLY A 106 4.57 -20.68 11.05
C GLY A 106 4.74 -20.84 9.54
N GLN A 107 3.70 -20.64 8.74
CA GLN A 107 3.79 -20.70 7.29
C GLN A 107 4.47 -19.46 6.73
N ALA A 108 5.50 -19.66 5.93
CA ALA A 108 6.20 -18.58 5.25
C ALA A 108 5.54 -18.27 3.91
N TYR A 109 5.49 -16.99 3.56
CA TYR A 109 4.99 -16.50 2.28
C TYR A 109 5.85 -15.36 1.74
N GLU A 110 5.69 -15.10 0.45
CA GLU A 110 6.45 -14.10 -0.26
C GLU A 110 5.56 -13.28 -1.21
N TRP A 111 5.43 -11.99 -0.93
CA TRP A 111 4.86 -11.02 -1.85
C TRP A 111 5.89 -10.65 -2.91
N ARG A 112 5.51 -10.83 -4.18
CA ARG A 112 6.31 -10.51 -5.36
C ARG A 112 5.51 -9.56 -6.26
N PRO A 113 6.15 -8.54 -6.85
CA PRO A 113 5.56 -7.82 -7.95
C PRO A 113 5.46 -8.76 -9.17
N ASP A 114 4.32 -8.74 -9.86
CA ASP A 114 4.16 -9.35 -11.17
C ASP A 114 3.60 -8.30 -12.13
N GLU A 115 4.46 -7.77 -13.01
CA GLU A 115 4.17 -6.57 -13.79
C GLU A 115 3.71 -5.38 -12.90
N ASP A 116 2.44 -4.97 -13.03
CA ASP A 116 1.81 -3.91 -12.24
C ASP A 116 1.04 -4.46 -11.01
N ASP A 117 0.92 -5.78 -10.91
CA ASP A 117 0.13 -6.51 -9.93
C ASP A 117 1.02 -7.08 -8.79
N TRP A 118 0.38 -7.66 -7.78
CA TRP A 118 1.05 -8.35 -6.67
C TRP A 118 0.57 -9.77 -6.53
N GLN A 119 1.51 -10.67 -6.27
CA GLN A 119 1.25 -12.08 -6.01
C GLN A 119 1.88 -12.51 -4.71
N LEU A 120 1.12 -13.29 -3.95
CA LEU A 120 1.60 -13.99 -2.78
C LEU A 120 1.95 -15.41 -3.20
N CYS A 121 3.20 -15.80 -3.00
CA CYS A 121 3.69 -17.13 -3.36
C CYS A 121 4.19 -17.87 -2.13
N LEU A 122 4.23 -19.20 -2.24
CA LEU A 122 5.08 -19.99 -1.35
C LEU A 122 6.57 -19.68 -1.64
N PRO A 123 7.45 -19.73 -0.63
CA PRO A 123 8.87 -19.41 -0.78
C PRO A 123 9.58 -20.30 -1.81
N GLY A 124 10.70 -19.81 -2.34
CA GLY A 124 11.57 -20.59 -3.24
C GLY A 124 10.97 -20.81 -4.63
N ASP A 125 10.30 -19.79 -5.18
CA ASP A 125 9.62 -19.85 -6.48
C ASP A 125 8.45 -20.85 -6.50
N GLY A 126 7.81 -21.01 -5.34
CA GLY A 126 6.62 -21.81 -5.19
C GLY A 126 5.38 -21.22 -5.87
N PRO A 127 4.28 -21.98 -5.92
CA PRO A 127 3.04 -21.55 -6.56
C PRO A 127 2.45 -20.31 -5.88
N ALA A 128 1.75 -19.50 -6.67
CA ALA A 128 0.95 -18.39 -6.16
C ALA A 128 -0.25 -18.92 -5.37
N VAL A 129 -0.41 -18.41 -4.15
CA VAL A 129 -1.53 -18.70 -3.25
C VAL A 129 -2.51 -17.55 -3.16
N ALA A 130 -2.09 -16.33 -3.52
CA ALA A 130 -2.99 -15.22 -3.75
C ALA A 130 -2.51 -14.31 -4.88
N ARG A 131 -3.44 -13.70 -5.60
CA ARG A 131 -3.16 -12.78 -6.71
C ARG A 131 -4.13 -11.61 -6.67
N TRP A 132 -3.60 -10.40 -6.71
CA TRP A 132 -4.40 -9.22 -7.00
C TRP A 132 -4.55 -9.06 -8.51
N SER A 133 -5.77 -8.89 -8.98
CA SER A 133 -6.11 -8.64 -10.38
C SER A 133 -6.72 -7.24 -10.50
N VAL A 134 -6.13 -6.37 -11.32
CA VAL A 134 -6.75 -5.09 -11.73
C VAL A 134 -8.01 -5.31 -12.60
N PRO A 135 -8.90 -4.32 -12.73
CA PRO A 135 -10.06 -4.45 -13.61
C PRO A 135 -9.62 -4.69 -15.06
N ARG A 136 -10.13 -5.76 -15.67
CA ARG A 136 -9.81 -6.11 -17.07
C ARG A 136 -11.08 -6.46 -17.83
N LYS A 137 -11.19 -5.97 -19.07
CA LYS A 137 -12.27 -6.33 -19.97
C LYS A 137 -12.02 -7.71 -20.55
N ASP A 138 -12.95 -8.63 -20.32
CA ASP A 138 -12.97 -9.92 -20.98
C ASP A 138 -13.35 -9.71 -22.45
N TRP A 139 -12.46 -10.07 -23.36
CA TRP A 139 -12.67 -9.87 -24.79
C TRP A 139 -13.71 -10.83 -25.37
N SER A 140 -13.98 -11.95 -24.68
CA SER A 140 -14.92 -12.98 -25.13
C SER A 140 -16.36 -12.67 -24.73
N THR A 141 -16.58 -12.19 -23.51
CA THR A 141 -17.91 -11.82 -23.00
C THR A 141 -18.22 -10.33 -23.16
N GLY A 142 -17.19 -9.50 -23.34
CA GLY A 142 -17.30 -8.04 -23.34
C GLY A 142 -17.46 -7.43 -21.94
N GLU A 143 -17.52 -8.25 -20.90
CA GLU A 143 -17.72 -7.83 -19.52
C GLU A 143 -16.41 -7.35 -18.89
N THR A 144 -16.48 -6.31 -18.07
CA THR A 144 -15.32 -5.87 -17.26
C THR A 144 -15.33 -6.63 -15.96
N LYS A 145 -14.34 -7.51 -15.76
CA LYS A 145 -14.12 -8.14 -14.45
C LYS A 145 -13.64 -7.07 -13.47
N PRO A 146 -14.28 -6.94 -12.29
CA PRO A 146 -13.84 -5.98 -11.29
C PRO A 146 -12.47 -6.38 -10.73
N ALA A 147 -11.78 -5.42 -10.11
CA ALA A 147 -10.57 -5.75 -9.38
C ALA A 147 -10.88 -6.75 -8.25
N GLY A 148 -9.96 -7.65 -7.95
CA GLY A 148 -10.17 -8.60 -6.87
C GLY A 148 -8.93 -9.35 -6.45
N LEU A 149 -8.94 -9.83 -5.21
CA LEU A 149 -7.92 -10.70 -4.65
C LEU A 149 -8.39 -12.15 -4.77
N GLU A 150 -7.76 -12.91 -5.65
CA GLU A 150 -7.93 -14.35 -5.76
C GLU A 150 -7.08 -15.05 -4.70
N ILE A 151 -7.65 -15.99 -3.94
CA ILE A 151 -6.98 -16.75 -2.87
C ILE A 151 -7.24 -18.24 -3.10
N ALA A 152 -6.17 -19.03 -3.03
CA ALA A 152 -6.20 -20.48 -3.17
C ALA A 152 -7.04 -21.14 -2.07
N ASP A 153 -7.86 -22.12 -2.46
CA ASP A 153 -8.86 -22.75 -1.58
C ASP A 153 -8.30 -23.93 -0.76
N SER A 154 -7.00 -23.91 -0.46
CA SER A 154 -6.38 -24.95 0.36
C SER A 154 -6.57 -24.65 1.84
N VAL A 155 -6.82 -25.68 2.65
CA VAL A 155 -7.02 -25.56 4.11
C VAL A 155 -5.94 -24.70 4.76
N GLN A 156 -4.66 -24.95 4.45
CA GLN A 156 -3.54 -24.18 5.00
C GLN A 156 -3.61 -22.68 4.70
N VAL A 157 -3.97 -22.31 3.47
CA VAL A 157 -4.08 -20.89 3.06
C VAL A 157 -5.29 -20.23 3.72
N LEU A 158 -6.38 -20.97 3.90
CA LEU A 158 -7.58 -20.47 4.58
C LEU A 158 -7.37 -20.30 6.10
N GLU A 159 -6.53 -21.11 6.73
CA GLU A 159 -6.11 -20.91 8.13
C GLU A 159 -5.34 -19.60 8.32
N ASP A 160 -4.57 -19.20 7.30
CA ASP A 160 -3.78 -17.96 7.29
C ASP A 160 -4.51 -16.75 6.69
N LEU A 161 -5.81 -16.88 6.37
CA LEU A 161 -6.57 -15.92 5.56
C LEU A 161 -6.50 -14.49 6.09
N ASP A 162 -6.64 -14.31 7.40
CA ASP A 162 -6.60 -13.00 8.05
C ASP A 162 -5.25 -12.28 7.87
N GLU A 163 -4.15 -13.02 7.99
CA GLU A 163 -2.81 -12.46 7.82
C GLU A 163 -2.50 -12.19 6.35
N ILE A 164 -3.01 -13.05 5.44
CA ILE A 164 -2.95 -12.83 4.00
C ILE A 164 -3.70 -11.55 3.61
N VAL A 165 -4.93 -11.38 4.09
CA VAL A 165 -5.73 -10.16 3.84
C VAL A 165 -5.04 -8.94 4.46
N THR A 166 -4.52 -9.06 5.68
CA THR A 166 -3.80 -7.96 6.35
C THR A 166 -2.59 -7.50 5.56
N THR A 167 -1.75 -8.43 5.13
CA THR A 167 -0.54 -8.11 4.36
C THR A 167 -0.87 -7.60 2.96
N PHE A 168 -1.92 -8.14 2.32
CA PHE A 168 -2.45 -7.61 1.06
C PHE A 168 -2.87 -6.14 1.19
N VAL A 169 -3.70 -5.81 2.19
CA VAL A 169 -4.17 -4.43 2.43
C VAL A 169 -2.99 -3.50 2.66
N TYR A 170 -1.99 -3.92 3.45
CA TYR A 170 -0.78 -3.14 3.65
C TYR A 170 -0.05 -2.86 2.33
N VAL A 171 0.22 -3.89 1.54
CA VAL A 171 0.99 -3.77 0.28
C VAL A 171 0.29 -2.85 -0.71
N GLN A 172 -1.03 -3.00 -0.87
CA GLN A 172 -1.83 -2.19 -1.79
C GLN A 172 -1.93 -0.73 -1.34
N LEU A 173 -2.25 -0.47 -0.07
CA LEU A 173 -2.33 0.90 0.44
C LEU A 173 -0.97 1.61 0.40
N ARG A 174 0.14 0.87 0.58
CA ARG A 174 1.48 1.43 0.41
C ARG A 174 1.75 1.81 -1.05
N GLN A 175 1.39 0.96 -2.01
CA GLN A 175 1.51 1.26 -3.43
C GLN A 175 0.68 2.50 -3.81
N GLU A 176 -0.57 2.61 -3.35
CA GLU A 176 -1.40 3.80 -3.58
C GLU A 176 -0.74 5.09 -3.03
N LYS A 177 -0.08 5.00 -1.87
CA LYS A 177 0.62 6.14 -1.24
C LYS A 177 1.87 6.53 -2.02
N ASP A 178 2.64 5.56 -2.49
CA ASP A 178 3.87 5.79 -3.26
C ASP A 178 3.54 6.37 -4.66
N MET A 179 2.43 5.97 -5.28
CA MET A 179 1.95 6.58 -6.52
C MET A 179 1.50 8.03 -6.34
N LYS A 180 0.78 8.34 -5.25
CA LYS A 180 0.31 9.70 -4.95
C LYS A 180 1.48 10.65 -4.64
N SER A 181 2.50 10.19 -3.94
CA SER A 181 3.70 11.00 -3.65
C SER A 181 4.52 11.24 -4.92
N SER A 182 4.66 10.23 -5.79
CA SER A 182 5.34 10.39 -7.09
C SER A 182 4.63 11.39 -8.00
N ALA A 183 3.30 11.33 -8.10
CA ALA A 183 2.50 12.30 -8.86
C ALA A 183 2.64 13.74 -8.33
N THR A 184 2.77 13.90 -7.00
CA THR A 184 2.98 15.21 -6.36
C THR A 184 4.38 15.77 -6.67
N VAL A 185 5.40 14.90 -6.75
CA VAL A 185 6.77 15.30 -7.14
C VAL A 185 6.85 15.67 -8.63
N GLN A 186 6.09 15.01 -9.51
CA GLN A 186 6.02 15.39 -10.93
C GLN A 186 5.31 16.72 -11.19
N ASN A 187 4.41 17.15 -10.30
CA ASN A 187 3.77 18.47 -10.37
C ASN A 187 4.58 19.59 -9.70
N MET A 188 5.72 19.27 -9.08
CA MET A 188 6.76 20.22 -8.72
C MET A 188 7.88 20.20 -9.76
N GLY A 189 7.50 20.41 -11.04
CA GLY A 189 8.47 20.79 -12.07
C GLY A 189 9.19 22.08 -11.65
N PRO A 190 10.45 22.29 -12.06
CA PRO A 190 11.20 23.48 -11.68
C PRO A 190 10.45 24.71 -12.21
N SER A 191 10.09 25.65 -11.34
CA SER A 191 9.74 27.00 -11.78
C SER A 191 11.01 27.66 -12.33
N SER A 192 11.36 27.32 -13.57
CA SER A 192 12.38 27.98 -14.37
C SER A 192 11.69 29.01 -15.25
N GLY A 193 12.09 30.27 -15.11
CA GLY A 193 11.66 31.41 -15.92
C GLY A 193 10.72 32.33 -15.12
N ILE A 194 11.03 33.61 -14.90
CA ILE A 194 11.34 34.58 -15.96
C ILE A 194 12.40 35.60 -15.52
N SER A 195 13.31 35.85 -16.47
CA SER A 195 14.41 36.80 -16.52
C SER A 195 14.10 38.23 -16.07
N ALA A 196 15.01 38.82 -15.26
CA ALA A 196 15.13 40.26 -15.11
C ALA A 196 16.31 40.77 -15.95
N THR A 197 16.07 41.00 -17.23
CA THR A 197 16.93 41.84 -18.08
C THR A 197 16.04 42.72 -18.94
N GLY A 198 15.97 44.00 -18.60
CA GLY A 198 15.29 45.04 -19.34
C GLY A 198 15.90 46.39 -18.99
N VAL A 199 16.93 46.76 -19.76
CA VAL A 199 17.67 48.02 -19.73
C VAL A 199 16.77 49.21 -20.12
N ALA A 200 16.92 50.33 -19.42
CA ALA A 200 16.70 51.66 -19.96
C ALA A 200 17.79 52.61 -19.43
N SER A 201 18.63 53.07 -20.35
CA SER A 201 19.65 54.11 -20.20
C SER A 201 19.01 55.50 -20.19
N VAL A 202 19.61 56.45 -19.46
CA VAL A 202 20.08 57.77 -19.94
C VAL A 202 20.32 58.75 -18.77
N GLY A 203 21.50 59.39 -18.78
CA GLY A 203 21.85 60.61 -18.05
C GLY A 203 22.86 60.34 -16.92
N GLY A 204 24.12 60.73 -16.95
CA GLY A 204 24.78 61.84 -17.65
C GLY A 204 25.32 62.83 -16.60
N GLY A 205 26.65 62.93 -16.45
CA GLY A 205 27.34 63.92 -15.61
C GLY A 205 28.12 63.27 -14.46
N ALA A 206 29.42 62.97 -14.55
CA ALA A 206 30.61 63.82 -14.64
C ALA A 206 31.18 64.25 -13.27
N MET A 207 32.50 63.97 -13.09
CA MET A 207 33.48 64.68 -12.24
C MET A 207 33.42 64.38 -10.72
N ASP A 208 34.50 64.23 -9.95
CA ASP A 208 35.96 64.33 -10.11
C ASP A 208 36.63 63.92 -8.76
N GLY A 209 37.91 63.52 -8.79
CA GLY A 209 38.87 63.51 -7.66
C GLY A 209 38.65 62.49 -6.53
N GLY A 210 39.66 61.81 -5.96
CA GLY A 210 41.11 61.93 -6.06
C GLY A 210 41.77 61.31 -4.80
N TRP A 211 42.92 60.65 -5.01
CA TRP A 211 44.08 60.45 -4.11
C TRP A 211 43.92 59.73 -2.75
N GLY A 212 44.77 58.71 -2.52
CA GLY A 212 45.02 58.04 -1.22
C GLY A 212 45.82 58.93 -0.24
N PRO A 213 46.72 58.41 0.64
CA PRO A 213 47.12 57.02 0.95
C PRO A 213 47.13 56.71 2.48
N THR A 214 47.53 55.49 2.87
CA THR A 214 48.67 55.21 3.79
C THR A 214 49.12 53.77 3.60
#